data_AF-A0A1H1SZU7-F1
#
_entry.id   AF-A0A1H1SZU7-F1
#
_cell.length_a   1.000
_cell.length_b   1.000
_cell.length_c   1.000
_cell.angle_alpha   90.00
_cell.angle_beta   90.00
_cell.angle_gamma   90.00
#
_symmetry.space_group_name_H-M   'P 1'
#
loop_
_entity.id
_entity.type
_entity.pdbx_description
1 polymer ?
#
loop_
_entity_poly.entity_id
_entity_poly.type
_entity_poly.pdbx_seq_one_letter_code
_entity_poly.pdbx_strand_id
1 'polypeptide(L)'
;MVVDTFRLVVASANEWVTVVAQERTKRDEIKAWEMSQLEIIHVQRDFLLSALDKTFDERRESFRRLFDNLDAALISDREDSAVQVADLLEAITDLAKTSPFKDLKSPTLVVQEFLQSGRVIEL
;
A
#
# COMPACT_ATOMS: atom_id res chain seq x y z
N MET A 1 -61.15 22.41 -8.77
CA MET A 1 -60.99 20.98 -8.44
C MET A 1 -60.27 20.20 -9.55
N VAL A 2 -60.84 19.97 -10.74
CA VAL A 2 -60.19 19.13 -11.78
C VAL A 2 -58.87 19.73 -12.33
N VAL A 3 -58.82 21.06 -12.47
CA VAL A 3 -57.59 21.75 -12.93
C VAL A 3 -56.49 21.70 -11.86
N ASP A 4 -56.87 21.74 -10.58
CA ASP A 4 -55.94 21.71 -9.45
C ASP A 4 -55.34 20.32 -9.28
N THR A 5 -56.15 19.26 -9.41
CA THR A 5 -55.67 17.89 -9.39
C THR A 5 -54.76 17.58 -10.58
N PHE A 6 -55.09 18.07 -11.78
CA PHE A 6 -54.23 17.91 -12.94
C PHE A 6 -52.87 18.63 -12.77
N ARG A 7 -52.88 19.87 -12.25
CA ARG A 7 -51.65 20.61 -11.94
C ARG A 7 -50.79 19.89 -10.90
N LEU A 8 -51.40 19.33 -9.86
CA LEU A 8 -50.70 18.54 -8.86
C LEU A 8 -50.01 17.32 -9.49
N VAL A 9 -50.71 16.58 -10.35
CA VAL A 9 -50.14 15.42 -11.06
C VAL A 9 -48.95 15.82 -11.93
N VAL A 10 -49.05 16.91 -12.69
CA VAL A 10 -47.95 17.41 -13.53
C VAL A 10 -46.77 17.88 -12.67
N ALA A 11 -47.02 18.56 -11.56
CA ALA A 11 -45.97 18.99 -10.64
C ALA A 11 -45.24 17.80 -10.02
N SER A 12 -45.98 16.81 -9.51
CA SER A 12 -45.40 15.59 -8.94
C SER A 12 -44.64 14.77 -9.98
N ALA A 13 -45.10 14.73 -11.23
CA ALA A 13 -44.37 14.06 -12.32
C ALA A 13 -43.04 14.75 -12.63
N ASN A 14 -43.02 16.09 -12.68
CA ASN A 14 -41.80 16.87 -12.91
C ASN A 14 -40.81 16.73 -11.75
N GLU A 15 -41.31 16.74 -10.51
CA GLU A 15 -40.50 16.50 -9.31
C GLU A 15 -39.88 15.09 -9.35
N TRP A 16 -40.69 14.07 -9.67
CA TRP A 16 -40.20 12.70 -9.80
C TRP A 16 -39.09 12.57 -10.85
N VAL A 17 -39.26 13.15 -12.04
CA VAL A 17 -38.23 13.13 -13.10
C VAL A 17 -36.94 13.79 -12.61
N THR A 18 -37.06 14.92 -11.92
CA THR A 18 -35.90 15.66 -11.39
C THR A 18 -35.16 14.84 -10.33
N VAL A 19 -35.88 14.27 -9.37
CA VAL A 19 -35.31 13.43 -8.31
C VAL A 19 -34.64 12.20 -8.91
N VAL A 20 -35.28 11.52 -9.86
CA VAL A 20 -34.69 10.35 -10.51
C VAL A 20 -33.38 10.71 -11.24
N ALA A 21 -33.33 11.85 -11.93
CA ALA A 21 -32.10 12.30 -12.57
C ALA A 21 -30.99 12.58 -11.56
N GLN A 22 -31.30 13.30 -10.47
CA GLN A 22 -30.34 13.59 -9.40
C GLN A 22 -29.84 12.33 -8.70
N GLU A 23 -30.72 11.40 -8.37
CA GLU A 23 -30.36 10.15 -7.70
C GLU A 23 -29.55 9.22 -8.62
N ARG A 24 -29.76 9.27 -9.94
CA ARG A 24 -28.89 8.57 -10.91
C ARG A 24 -27.48 9.15 -10.87
N THR A 25 -27.35 10.48 -10.99
CA THR A 25 -26.03 11.14 -10.94
C THR A 25 -25.30 10.83 -9.63
N LYS A 26 -25.97 10.94 -8.48
CA LYS A 26 -25.36 10.61 -7.18
C LYS A 26 -24.88 9.16 -7.11
N ARG A 27 -25.66 8.21 -7.65
CA ARG A 27 -25.25 6.79 -7.69
C ARG A 27 -24.04 6.58 -8.58
N ASP A 28 -23.96 7.27 -9.71
CA ASP A 28 -22.83 7.16 -10.61
C ASP A 28 -21.57 7.80 -10.00
N GLU A 29 -21.70 8.93 -9.30
CA GLU A 29 -20.62 9.52 -8.51
C GLU A 29 -20.10 8.58 -7.41
N ILE A 30 -21.01 7.94 -6.66
CA ILE A 30 -20.64 6.96 -5.63
C ILE A 30 -19.88 5.78 -6.23
N LYS A 31 -20.33 5.25 -7.38
CA LYS A 31 -19.64 4.15 -8.06
C LYS A 31 -18.25 4.57 -8.54
N ALA A 32 -18.13 5.75 -9.14
CA ALA A 32 -16.84 6.27 -9.60
C ALA A 32 -15.87 6.44 -8.41
N TRP A 33 -16.37 6.97 -7.29
CA TRP A 33 -15.60 7.09 -6.05
C TRP A 33 -15.20 5.72 -5.51
N GLU A 34 -16.13 4.77 -5.42
CA GLU A 34 -15.88 3.40 -4.97
C GLU A 34 -14.78 2.73 -5.81
N MET A 35 -14.88 2.80 -7.14
CA MET A 35 -13.88 2.25 -8.05
C MET A 35 -12.50 2.86 -7.82
N SER A 36 -12.43 4.18 -7.64
CA SER A 36 -11.17 4.87 -7.34
C SER A 36 -10.57 4.41 -6.01
N GLN A 37 -11.39 4.28 -4.96
CA GLN A 37 -10.91 3.82 -3.65
C GLN A 37 -10.45 2.35 -3.69
N LEU A 38 -11.17 1.48 -4.39
CA LEU A 38 -10.77 0.08 -4.56
C LEU A 38 -9.42 -0.02 -5.28
N GLU A 39 -9.21 0.74 -6.35
CA GLU A 39 -7.93 0.76 -7.05
C GLU A 39 -6.79 1.24 -6.14
N ILE A 40 -7.02 2.28 -5.33
CA ILE A 40 -6.03 2.75 -4.34
C ILE A 40 -5.69 1.63 -3.34
N ILE A 41 -6.70 0.90 -2.84
CA ILE A 41 -6.49 -0.24 -1.93
C ILE A 41 -5.68 -1.34 -2.61
N HIS A 42 -5.97 -1.66 -3.87
CA HIS A 42 -5.23 -2.66 -4.64
C HIS A 42 -3.77 -2.25 -4.83
N VAL A 43 -3.51 -1.01 -5.24
CA VAL A 43 -2.15 -0.48 -5.39
C VAL A 43 -1.41 -0.47 -4.06
N GLN A 44 -2.07 -0.08 -2.96
CA GLN A 44 -1.49 -0.15 -1.61
C GLN A 44 -1.12 -1.57 -1.21
N ARG A 45 -2.00 -2.53 -1.46
CA ARG A 45 -1.72 -3.94 -1.19
C ARG A 45 -0.52 -4.42 -1.98
N ASP A 46 -0.50 -4.19 -3.28
CA ASP A 46 0.54 -4.73 -4.16
C ASP A 46 1.90 -4.09 -3.89
N PHE A 47 1.93 -2.79 -3.60
CA PHE A 47 3.13 -2.11 -3.11
C PHE A 47 3.62 -2.72 -1.80
N LEU A 48 2.74 -2.89 -0.81
CA LEU A 48 3.14 -3.46 0.49
C LEU A 48 3.69 -4.89 0.33
N LEU A 49 3.04 -5.73 -0.49
CA LEU A 49 3.52 -7.08 -0.76
C LEU A 49 4.89 -7.07 -1.46
N SER A 50 5.07 -6.25 -2.50
CA SER A 50 6.35 -6.15 -3.20
C SER A 50 7.46 -5.61 -2.30
N ALA A 51 7.16 -4.60 -1.47
CA ALA A 51 8.11 -4.03 -0.55
C ALA A 51 8.47 -5.02 0.56
N LEU A 52 7.51 -5.84 1.02
CA LEU A 52 7.77 -6.95 1.94
C LEU A 52 8.72 -7.97 1.34
N ASP A 53 8.39 -8.50 0.15
CA ASP A 53 9.22 -9.50 -0.53
C ASP A 53 10.66 -9.01 -0.67
N LYS A 54 10.84 -7.77 -1.15
CA LYS A 54 12.16 -7.16 -1.31
C LYS A 54 12.90 -7.02 0.03
N THR A 55 12.21 -6.59 1.09
CA THR A 55 12.84 -6.41 2.41
C THR A 55 13.27 -7.75 3.01
N PHE A 56 12.48 -8.81 2.81
CA PHE A 56 12.85 -10.16 3.24
C PHE A 56 14.04 -10.71 2.44
N ASP A 57 14.07 -10.50 1.12
CA ASP A 57 15.18 -10.91 0.27
C ASP A 57 16.49 -10.18 0.64
N GLU A 58 16.44 -8.87 0.85
CA GLU A 58 17.60 -8.06 1.27
C GLU A 58 18.13 -8.52 2.64
N ARG A 59 17.23 -8.86 3.57
CA ARG A 59 17.61 -9.43 4.87
C ARG A 59 18.23 -10.81 4.75
N ARG A 60 17.65 -11.67 3.92
CA ARG A 60 18.18 -13.02 3.68
C ARG A 60 19.60 -12.94 3.16
N GLU A 61 19.85 -12.07 2.19
CA GLU A 61 21.18 -11.85 1.63
C GLU A 61 22.14 -11.24 2.67
N SER A 62 21.66 -10.30 3.50
CA SER A 62 22.46 -9.71 4.58
C SER A 62 22.89 -10.75 5.63
N PHE A 63 21.97 -11.60 6.08
CA PHE A 63 22.30 -12.70 6.98
C PHE A 63 23.28 -13.67 6.33
N ARG A 64 23.06 -14.03 5.06
CA ARG A 64 23.96 -14.93 4.33
C ARG A 64 25.39 -14.41 4.33
N ARG A 65 25.59 -13.13 4.01
CA ARG A 65 26.93 -12.50 4.02
C ARG A 65 27.56 -12.48 5.41
N LEU A 66 26.77 -12.21 6.45
CA LEU A 66 27.27 -12.23 7.83
C LEU A 66 27.71 -13.63 8.25
N PHE A 67 26.95 -14.67 7.89
CA PHE A 67 27.32 -16.06 8.16
C PHE A 67 28.52 -16.52 7.31
N ASP A 68 28.58 -16.17 6.03
CA ASP A 68 29.72 -16.50 5.16
C ASP A 68 31.02 -15.85 5.69
N ASN A 69 30.94 -14.61 6.18
CA ASN A 69 32.07 -13.91 6.82
C ASN A 69 32.45 -14.55 8.17
N LEU A 70 31.46 -15.02 8.94
CA LEU A 70 31.69 -15.71 10.20
C LEU A 70 32.43 -17.03 9.97
N ASP A 71 31.99 -17.83 8.99
CA ASP A 71 32.67 -19.06 8.60
C ASP A 71 34.11 -18.79 8.16
N ALA A 72 34.35 -17.73 7.38
CA ALA A 72 35.69 -17.31 6.98
C ALA A 72 36.57 -16.88 8.17
N ALA A 73 36.00 -16.15 9.14
CA ALA A 73 36.70 -15.74 10.36
C ALA A 73 37.05 -16.94 11.26
N LEU A 74 36.18 -17.95 11.33
CA LEU A 74 36.39 -19.18 12.11
C LEU A 74 37.48 -20.08 11.53
N ILE A 75 37.66 -20.09 10.20
CA ILE A 75 38.71 -20.88 9.51
C ILE A 75 40.06 -20.14 9.51
N SER A 76 40.03 -18.83 9.74
CA SER A 76 41.22 -17.96 9.73
C SER A 76 42.06 -18.14 11.00
N ASP A 77 43.30 -18.63 10.85
CA ASP A 77 44.30 -18.79 11.93
C ASP A 77 45.02 -17.47 12.30
N ARG A 78 44.30 -16.34 12.26
CA ARG A 78 44.85 -15.03 12.62
C ARG A 78 44.61 -14.75 14.11
N GLU A 79 45.54 -14.03 14.71
CA GLU A 79 45.52 -13.64 16.14
C GLU A 79 44.24 -12.84 16.50
N ASP A 80 43.70 -12.08 15.54
CA ASP A 80 42.47 -11.27 15.70
C ASP A 80 41.16 -12.01 15.35
N SER A 81 41.21 -13.31 15.02
CA SER A 81 40.04 -14.09 14.58
C SER A 81 38.93 -14.12 15.65
N ALA A 82 39.29 -14.23 16.92
CA ALA A 82 38.34 -14.25 18.03
C ALA A 82 37.56 -12.94 18.16
N VAL A 83 38.19 -11.79 17.90
CA VAL A 83 37.53 -10.47 17.95
C VAL A 83 36.59 -10.31 16.76
N GLN A 84 37.02 -10.68 15.55
CA GLN A 84 36.15 -10.65 14.35
C GLN A 84 34.91 -11.55 14.50
N VAL A 85 35.06 -12.73 15.09
CA VAL A 85 33.94 -13.63 15.37
C VAL A 85 32.94 -12.98 16.33
N ALA A 86 33.42 -12.33 17.39
CA ALA A 86 32.56 -11.65 18.35
C ALA A 86 31.78 -10.50 17.69
N ASP A 87 32.45 -9.65 16.91
CA ASP A 87 31.83 -8.53 16.20
C ASP A 87 30.76 -8.99 15.20
N LEU A 88 31.02 -10.08 14.46
CA LEU A 88 30.07 -10.66 13.51
C LEU A 88 28.84 -11.25 14.21
N LEU A 89 29.02 -11.91 15.36
CA LEU A 89 27.90 -12.43 16.15
C LEU A 89 27.05 -11.30 16.75
N GLU A 90 27.68 -10.20 17.18
CA GLU A 90 26.97 -9.00 17.61
C GLU A 90 26.15 -8.41 16.45
N ALA A 91 26.75 -8.26 15.27
CA ALA A 91 26.07 -7.75 14.08
C ALA A 91 24.88 -8.64 13.65
N ILE A 92 25.02 -9.96 13.70
CA ILE A 92 23.91 -10.91 13.44
C ILE A 92 22.79 -10.71 14.46
N THR A 93 23.15 -10.60 15.73
CA THR A 93 22.19 -10.42 16.83
C THR A 93 21.44 -9.11 16.70
N ASP A 94 22.13 -8.03 16.34
CA ASP A 94 21.53 -6.71 16.14
C ASP A 94 20.62 -6.68 14.91
N LEU A 95 21.04 -7.31 13.81
CA LEU A 95 20.18 -7.48 12.64
C LEU A 95 18.91 -8.27 12.99
N ALA A 96 19.03 -9.33 13.81
CA ALA A 96 17.90 -10.13 14.29
C ALA A 96 16.95 -9.36 15.22
N LYS A 97 17.48 -8.43 16.03
CA LYS A 97 16.65 -7.56 16.90
C LYS A 97 15.84 -6.52 16.10
N THR A 98 16.31 -6.13 14.93
CA THR A 98 15.58 -5.15 14.11
C THR A 98 14.38 -5.80 13.42
N SER A 99 13.27 -5.09 13.32
CA SER A 99 12.07 -5.56 12.59
C SER A 99 12.22 -5.34 11.08
N PRO A 100 11.84 -6.31 10.22
CA PRO A 100 11.84 -6.13 8.76
C PRO A 100 10.81 -5.07 8.35
N PHE A 101 9.83 -4.76 9.19
CA PHE A 101 8.80 -3.77 8.91
C PHE A 101 9.21 -2.33 9.27
N LYS A 102 10.41 -2.12 9.81
CA LYS A 102 10.87 -0.79 10.26
C LYS A 102 10.99 0.20 9.09
N ASP A 103 11.33 -0.30 7.91
CA ASP A 103 11.56 0.51 6.71
C ASP A 103 10.31 0.70 5.84
N LEU A 104 9.24 -0.06 6.10
CA LEU A 104 7.94 0.06 5.43
C LEU A 104 7.11 1.25 5.93
N LYS A 105 7.76 2.40 6.14
CA LYS A 105 7.13 3.60 6.72
C LYS A 105 6.04 4.17 5.81
N SER A 106 4.81 3.71 6.09
CA SER A 106 3.54 4.40 5.97
C SER A 106 2.82 4.35 4.61
N PRO A 107 1.49 4.11 4.60
CA PRO A 107 0.59 4.21 3.44
C PRO A 107 0.69 5.52 2.63
N THR A 108 1.27 6.55 3.22
CA THR A 108 1.48 7.89 2.62
C THR A 108 2.32 7.84 1.34
N LEU A 109 3.30 6.92 1.25
CA LEU A 109 4.15 6.76 0.06
C LEU A 109 3.35 6.28 -1.16
N VAL A 110 2.41 5.35 -0.95
CA VAL A 110 1.59 4.81 -2.05
C VAL A 110 0.64 5.85 -2.59
N VAL A 111 0.04 6.67 -1.71
CA VAL A 111 -0.83 7.77 -2.14
C VAL A 111 -0.04 8.77 -2.99
N GLN A 112 1.22 9.07 -2.63
CA GLN A 112 2.09 9.90 -3.45
C GLN A 112 2.44 9.26 -4.80
N GLU A 113 2.80 7.98 -4.83
CA GLU A 113 3.15 7.28 -6.06
C GLU A 113 1.94 7.16 -7.01
N PHE A 114 0.74 6.91 -6.47
CA PHE A 114 -0.50 6.89 -7.24
C PHE A 114 -0.82 8.27 -7.86
N LEU A 115 -0.65 9.34 -7.09
CA LEU A 115 -0.83 10.72 -7.59
C LEU A 115 0.23 11.09 -8.63
N GLN A 116 1.48 10.63 -8.47
CA GLN A 116 2.58 10.86 -9.43
C GLN A 116 2.46 10.03 -10.69
N SER A 117 1.87 8.84 -10.61
CA SER A 117 1.64 7.92 -11.74
C SER A 117 0.72 8.52 -12.81
N GLY A 118 0.06 9.67 -12.56
CA GLY A 118 -0.73 10.37 -13.57
C GLY A 118 -1.79 9.48 -14.22
N ARG A 119 -2.30 8.45 -13.52
CA ARG A 119 -3.44 7.67 -13.97
C ARG A 119 -4.67 8.57 -13.89
N VAL A 120 -4.82 9.40 -14.92
CA VAL A 120 -6.07 10.07 -15.25
C VAL A 120 -7.04 8.93 -15.56
N ILE A 121 -7.96 8.67 -14.65
CA ILE A 121 -9.18 7.95 -15.01
C ILE A 121 -9.88 8.91 -15.98
N GLU A 122 -9.71 8.68 -17.27
CA GLU A 122 -10.58 9.28 -18.27
C GLU A 122 -11.99 8.78 -17.94
N LEU A 123 -12.80 9.71 -17.39
CA LEU A 123 -14.22 9.53 -17.11
C LEU A 123 -15.03 9.45 -18.40
#